data_AF-A0A098GA93-F1
#
_entry.id   AF-A0A098GA93-F1
#
_cell.length_a   1.000
_cell.length_b   1.000
_cell.length_c   1.000
_cell.angle_alpha   90.00
_cell.angle_beta   90.00
_cell.angle_gamma   90.00
#
_symmetry.space_group_name_H-M   'P 1'
#
loop_
_entity.id
_entity.type
_entity.pdbx_description
1 polymer ?
#
loop_
_entity_poly.entity_id
_entity_poly.type
_entity_poly.pdbx_seq_one_letter_code
_entity_poly.pdbx_strand_id
1 'polypeptide(L)'
;MDRYKRQTVVIGEHGQQLINNASVMIVGLGGIGSPVAQYLAAAGVGRLILVDDDKVDCSNLHRQILFNESDVGYYKTEKAKDVLGKVNSNVVIETHTKKFDVDLGYSLSTDVDLIIDGTDNFETRYLINDICVLKNKVFISCSILVDIIQLVLFDTRKFCYRCVYPSPPPTGVIPNCSEAGVLGTVTGIAGTMAANLALNYLLNAENAQLPQLRIIDAKNFSISSLFIKQSNDCVACKQKTINFDNLKSQCTDYGITFNDLDRNKHFLVDIRQKEEREFIKLDDDLFFPIKDNNDYSFFLSYKDKKLVFYCASGYRSKLFSSELRALGVEAYYLDERLSK
;
A
#
# COMPACT_ATOMS: atom_id res chain seq x y z
N MET A 1 25.80 -12.84 26.18
CA MET A 1 26.26 -11.70 25.34
C MET A 1 25.14 -10.70 25.29
N ASP A 2 25.43 -9.42 25.51
CA ASP A 2 24.46 -8.34 25.28
C ASP A 2 24.31 -8.11 23.77
N ARG A 3 23.11 -8.37 23.25
CA ARG A 3 22.75 -8.31 21.82
C ARG A 3 22.97 -6.91 21.23
N TYR A 4 22.68 -5.86 22.00
CA TYR A 4 22.63 -4.49 21.49
C TYR A 4 23.88 -3.68 21.81
N LYS A 5 24.90 -4.27 22.45
CA LYS A 5 26.13 -3.58 22.87
C LYS A 5 26.72 -2.62 21.81
N ARG A 6 26.75 -3.03 20.53
CA ARG A 6 27.28 -2.18 19.43
C ARG A 6 26.32 -1.05 19.04
N GLN A 7 25.02 -1.30 19.10
CA GLN A 7 23.98 -0.31 18.82
C GLN A 7 23.92 0.74 19.93
N THR A 8 23.94 0.32 21.20
CA THR A 8 23.93 1.19 22.38
C THR A 8 25.10 2.16 22.42
N VAL A 9 26.26 1.83 21.86
CA VAL A 9 27.39 2.78 21.72
C VAL A 9 27.01 4.00 20.88
N VAL A 10 26.11 3.84 19.90
CA VAL A 10 25.66 4.92 19.01
C VAL A 10 24.49 5.69 19.59
N ILE A 11 23.50 4.99 20.15
CA ILE A 11 22.21 5.59 20.55
C ILE A 11 22.04 5.76 22.07
N GLY A 12 23.00 5.27 22.86
CA GLY A 12 22.92 5.21 24.32
C GLY A 12 21.89 4.19 24.83
N GLU A 13 21.95 3.88 26.12
CA GLU A 13 21.00 2.97 26.79
C GLU A 13 19.56 3.49 26.68
N HIS A 14 19.38 4.81 26.82
CA HIS A 14 18.08 5.45 26.68
C HIS A 14 17.50 5.28 25.26
N GLY A 15 18.31 5.43 24.22
CA GLY A 15 17.86 5.21 22.83
C GLY A 15 17.40 3.77 22.61
N GLN A 16 18.13 2.79 23.16
CA GLN A 16 17.70 1.40 23.10
C GLN A 16 16.40 1.15 23.86
N GLN A 17 16.18 1.80 25.01
CA GLN A 17 14.91 1.73 25.74
C GLN A 17 13.74 2.28 24.92
N LEU A 18 13.93 3.40 24.20
CA LEU A 18 12.90 3.95 23.30
C LEU A 18 12.52 2.94 22.20
N ILE A 19 13.51 2.31 21.57
CA ILE A 19 13.29 1.27 20.55
C ILE A 19 12.55 0.07 21.16
N ASN A 20 13.01 -0.43 22.32
CA ASN A 20 12.42 -1.59 22.99
C ASN A 20 10.98 -1.35 23.45
N ASN A 21 10.58 -0.10 23.71
CA ASN A 21 9.22 0.24 24.12
C ASN A 21 8.30 0.57 22.94
N ALA A 22 8.84 0.67 21.72
CA ALA A 22 8.09 1.05 20.54
C ALA A 22 7.29 -0.12 19.92
N SER A 23 6.16 0.23 19.31
CA SER A 23 5.30 -0.64 18.52
C SER A 23 5.18 -0.13 17.09
N VAL A 24 5.55 -0.96 16.10
CA VAL A 24 5.54 -0.61 14.68
C VAL A 24 4.66 -1.57 13.89
N MET A 25 3.73 -1.03 13.10
CA MET A 25 2.94 -1.80 12.14
C MET A 25 3.56 -1.72 10.74
N ILE A 26 3.76 -2.86 10.10
CA ILE A 26 4.29 -2.98 8.74
C ILE A 26 3.17 -3.57 7.89
N VAL A 27 2.70 -2.80 6.91
CA VAL A 27 1.67 -3.22 5.96
C VAL A 27 2.35 -3.60 4.65
N GLY A 28 2.24 -4.87 4.27
CA GLY A 28 2.95 -5.48 3.17
C GLY A 28 4.34 -5.99 3.58
N LEU A 29 4.61 -7.26 3.33
CA LEU A 29 5.87 -7.98 3.54
C LEU A 29 6.56 -8.29 2.20
N GLY A 30 6.36 -7.42 1.22
CA GLY A 30 7.02 -7.49 -0.09
C GLY A 30 8.50 -7.07 -0.05
N GLY A 31 9.01 -6.61 -1.18
CA GLY A 31 10.43 -6.24 -1.33
C GLY A 31 10.89 -5.10 -0.41
N ILE A 32 9.99 -4.23 0.03
CA ILE A 32 10.27 -3.14 0.98
C ILE A 32 10.00 -3.59 2.43
N GLY A 33 8.83 -4.17 2.69
CA GLY A 33 8.44 -4.57 4.04
C GLY A 33 9.31 -5.68 4.65
N SER A 34 9.80 -6.61 3.83
CA SER A 34 10.71 -7.68 4.27
C SER A 34 11.99 -7.13 4.94
N PRO A 35 12.81 -6.30 4.27
CA PRO A 35 13.98 -5.70 4.91
C PRO A 35 13.63 -4.78 6.07
N VAL A 36 12.50 -4.05 6.02
CA VAL A 36 12.03 -3.26 7.17
C VAL A 36 11.84 -4.15 8.41
N ALA A 37 11.09 -5.24 8.27
CA ALA A 37 10.82 -6.14 9.39
C ALA A 37 12.10 -6.79 9.93
N GLN A 38 13.01 -7.21 9.05
CA GLN A 38 14.32 -7.76 9.43
C GLN A 38 15.14 -6.80 10.29
N TYR A 39 15.32 -5.55 9.83
CA TYR A 39 16.16 -4.59 10.53
C TYR A 39 15.52 -4.06 11.81
N LEU A 40 14.20 -3.85 11.84
CA LEU A 40 13.51 -3.42 13.05
C LEU A 40 13.49 -4.52 14.13
N ALA A 41 13.30 -5.78 13.75
CA ALA A 41 13.41 -6.90 14.68
C ALA A 41 14.84 -7.05 15.21
N ALA A 42 15.85 -6.95 14.34
CA ALA A 42 17.25 -7.01 14.75
C ALA A 42 17.65 -5.85 15.67
N ALA A 43 17.12 -4.64 15.42
CA ALA A 43 17.36 -3.46 16.25
C ALA A 43 16.65 -3.50 17.61
N GLY A 44 15.68 -4.41 17.78
CA GLY A 44 15.01 -4.64 19.05
C GLY A 44 13.74 -3.83 19.26
N VAL A 45 13.05 -3.42 18.19
CA VAL A 45 11.72 -2.78 18.33
C VAL A 45 10.82 -3.69 19.14
N GLY A 46 10.21 -3.19 20.22
CA GLY A 46 9.50 -4.02 21.20
C GLY A 46 8.40 -4.89 20.62
N ARG A 47 7.58 -4.31 19.75
CA ARG A 47 6.49 -5.01 19.06
C ARG A 47 6.45 -4.67 17.57
N LEU A 48 6.38 -5.71 16.74
CA LEU A 48 6.11 -5.59 15.31
C LEU A 48 4.77 -6.23 14.98
N ILE A 49 3.89 -5.48 14.32
CA ILE A 49 2.63 -5.99 13.78
C ILE A 49 2.81 -6.12 12.27
N LEU A 50 2.70 -7.34 11.76
CA LEU A 50 2.89 -7.64 10.35
C LEU A 50 1.54 -7.92 9.70
N VAL A 51 1.21 -7.18 8.64
CA VAL A 51 -0.05 -7.35 7.90
C VAL A 51 0.26 -7.65 6.44
N ASP A 52 -0.10 -8.85 5.98
CA ASP A 52 0.03 -9.30 4.59
C ASP A 52 -0.82 -10.57 4.40
N ASP A 53 -1.59 -10.63 3.32
CA ASP A 53 -2.45 -11.75 2.91
C ASP A 53 -1.81 -12.72 1.92
N ASP A 54 -0.68 -12.37 1.34
CA ASP A 54 -0.03 -13.19 0.33
C ASP A 54 0.68 -14.40 0.95
N LYS A 55 0.85 -15.40 0.08
CA LYS A 55 1.80 -16.48 0.28
C LYS A 55 3.16 -16.13 -0.33
N VAL A 56 4.20 -16.78 0.17
CA VAL A 56 5.53 -16.72 -0.45
C VAL A 56 5.45 -17.38 -1.83
N ASP A 57 5.92 -16.67 -2.85
CA ASP A 57 5.95 -17.13 -4.23
C ASP A 57 7.39 -17.16 -4.75
N CYS A 58 7.75 -18.18 -5.55
CA CYS A 58 9.10 -18.33 -6.09
C CYS A 58 9.53 -17.10 -6.92
N SER A 59 8.61 -16.50 -7.68
CA SER A 59 8.87 -15.30 -8.48
C SER A 59 9.20 -14.06 -7.64
N ASN A 60 9.02 -14.12 -6.32
CA ASN A 60 9.22 -13.02 -5.40
C ASN A 60 10.54 -13.14 -4.61
N LEU A 61 11.15 -14.32 -4.57
CA LEU A 61 12.36 -14.59 -3.77
C LEU A 61 13.57 -13.76 -4.19
N HIS A 62 13.65 -13.34 -5.46
CA HIS A 62 14.73 -12.47 -5.95
C HIS A 62 14.80 -11.09 -5.25
N ARG A 63 13.71 -10.67 -4.58
CA ARG A 63 13.61 -9.37 -3.89
C ARG A 63 13.07 -9.45 -2.46
N GLN A 64 12.58 -10.62 -2.01
CA GLN A 64 12.00 -10.84 -0.68
C GLN A 64 12.90 -11.77 0.15
N ILE A 65 14.08 -11.28 0.51
CA ILE A 65 15.14 -12.05 1.20
C ILE A 65 14.84 -12.39 2.67
N LEU A 66 13.63 -12.11 3.16
CA LEU A 66 13.12 -12.63 4.42
C LEU A 66 12.71 -14.10 4.30
N PHE A 67 12.37 -14.54 3.09
CA PHE A 67 11.92 -15.89 2.79
C PHE A 67 12.96 -16.64 1.96
N ASN A 68 12.83 -17.96 1.90
CA ASN A 68 13.65 -18.84 1.07
C ASN A 68 12.78 -19.84 0.29
N GLU A 69 13.40 -20.66 -0.56
CA GLU A 69 12.69 -21.62 -1.43
C GLU A 69 11.82 -22.62 -0.65
N SER A 70 12.21 -23.00 0.56
CA SER A 70 11.41 -23.93 1.39
C SER A 70 10.16 -23.28 2.00
N ASP A 71 10.04 -21.96 1.89
CA ASP A 71 8.91 -21.20 2.42
C ASP A 71 7.79 -20.99 1.38
N VAL A 72 8.01 -21.36 0.12
CA VAL A 72 7.02 -21.19 -0.96
C VAL A 72 5.69 -21.87 -0.60
N GLY A 73 4.60 -21.14 -0.76
CA GLY A 73 3.23 -21.60 -0.44
C GLY A 73 2.77 -21.35 1.00
N TYR A 74 3.67 -20.99 1.91
CA TYR A 74 3.30 -20.53 3.26
C TYR A 74 2.90 -19.05 3.24
N TYR A 75 2.06 -18.63 4.18
CA TYR A 75 1.72 -17.23 4.34
C TYR A 75 2.94 -16.41 4.76
N LYS A 76 3.15 -15.26 4.11
CA LYS A 76 4.28 -14.37 4.38
C LYS A 76 4.33 -13.94 5.83
N THR A 77 3.19 -13.61 6.42
CA THR A 77 3.06 -13.17 7.82
C THR A 77 3.48 -14.26 8.81
N GLU A 78 2.94 -15.47 8.67
CA GLU A 78 3.27 -16.61 9.54
C GLU A 78 4.76 -16.95 9.45
N LYS A 79 5.29 -17.02 8.22
CA LYS A 79 6.70 -17.32 8.00
C LYS A 79 7.62 -16.22 8.53
N ALA A 80 7.25 -14.96 8.33
CA ALA A 80 8.01 -13.83 8.85
C ALA A 80 8.11 -13.91 10.38
N LYS A 81 7.04 -14.26 11.08
CA LYS A 81 7.08 -14.46 12.54
C LYS A 81 8.10 -15.52 12.96
N ASP A 82 8.12 -16.66 12.28
CA ASP A 82 9.11 -17.72 12.58
C ASP A 82 10.55 -17.27 12.34
N VAL A 83 10.80 -16.58 11.22
CA VAL A 83 12.14 -16.12 10.85
C VAL A 83 12.61 -15.01 11.79
N LEU A 84 11.79 -13.99 12.02
CA LEU A 84 12.14 -12.84 12.87
C LEU A 84 12.23 -13.23 14.35
N GLY A 85 11.39 -14.15 14.83
CA GLY A 85 11.50 -14.68 16.19
C GLY A 85 12.82 -15.42 16.45
N LYS A 86 13.39 -16.08 15.44
CA LYS A 86 14.74 -16.67 15.51
C LYS A 86 15.84 -15.61 15.46
N VAL A 87 15.63 -14.51 14.75
CA VAL A 87 16.55 -13.37 14.74
C VAL A 87 16.60 -12.73 16.13
N ASN A 88 15.45 -12.43 16.73
CA ASN A 88 15.38 -11.76 18.02
C ASN A 88 14.15 -12.17 18.84
N SER A 89 14.35 -13.08 19.79
CA SER A 89 13.29 -13.61 20.67
C SER A 89 12.73 -12.59 21.67
N ASN A 90 13.36 -11.42 21.82
CA ASN A 90 12.89 -10.37 22.72
C ASN A 90 11.82 -9.48 22.09
N VAL A 91 11.61 -9.60 20.77
CA VAL A 91 10.64 -8.81 20.02
C VAL A 91 9.32 -9.57 19.95
N VAL A 92 8.23 -8.88 20.30
CA VAL A 92 6.87 -9.42 20.12
C VAL A 92 6.47 -9.29 18.65
N ILE A 93 6.35 -10.42 17.95
CA ILE A 93 5.87 -10.45 16.57
C ILE A 93 4.40 -10.87 16.53
N GLU A 94 3.54 -9.93 16.14
CA GLU A 94 2.12 -10.13 15.89
C GLU A 94 1.85 -10.17 14.38
N THR A 95 0.94 -11.03 13.94
CA THR A 95 0.70 -11.30 12.53
C THR A 95 -0.78 -11.27 12.21
N HIS A 96 -1.15 -10.61 11.12
CA HIS A 96 -2.49 -10.59 10.56
C HIS A 96 -2.44 -11.03 9.09
N THR A 97 -2.80 -12.30 8.86
CA THR A 97 -2.84 -12.91 7.53
C THR A 97 -4.13 -12.54 6.80
N LYS A 98 -4.31 -11.24 6.51
CA LYS A 98 -5.50 -10.67 5.89
C LYS A 98 -5.13 -9.42 5.10
N LYS A 99 -5.93 -9.10 4.08
CA LYS A 99 -5.80 -7.86 3.33
C LYS A 99 -5.95 -6.68 4.29
N PHE A 100 -5.12 -5.66 4.13
CA PHE A 100 -5.27 -4.43 4.89
C PHE A 100 -6.53 -3.70 4.43
N ASP A 101 -7.53 -3.62 5.30
CA ASP A 101 -8.81 -2.95 5.09
C ASP A 101 -9.08 -1.88 6.16
N VAL A 102 -10.24 -1.23 6.06
CA VAL A 102 -10.65 -0.15 6.96
C VAL A 102 -10.78 -0.64 8.40
N ASP A 103 -11.38 -1.80 8.62
CA ASP A 103 -11.66 -2.32 9.96
C ASP A 103 -10.36 -2.77 10.66
N LEU A 104 -9.52 -3.51 9.94
CA LEU A 104 -8.22 -3.95 10.42
C LEU A 104 -7.31 -2.75 10.69
N GLY A 105 -7.18 -1.84 9.73
CA GLY A 105 -6.30 -0.68 9.89
C GLY A 105 -6.77 0.26 11.00
N TYR A 106 -8.08 0.52 11.13
CA TYR A 106 -8.61 1.40 12.17
C TYR A 106 -8.53 0.79 13.57
N SER A 107 -8.68 -0.53 13.71
CA SER A 107 -8.51 -1.22 14.99
C SER A 107 -7.05 -1.24 15.42
N LEU A 108 -6.14 -1.70 14.56
CA LEU A 108 -4.72 -1.89 14.88
C LEU A 108 -3.95 -0.58 15.04
N SER A 109 -4.34 0.48 14.33
CA SER A 109 -3.61 1.76 14.36
C SER A 109 -3.66 2.48 15.72
N THR A 110 -4.56 2.12 16.62
CA THR A 110 -4.71 2.80 17.92
C THR A 110 -3.45 2.66 18.80
N ASP A 111 -2.86 1.47 18.84
CA ASP A 111 -1.79 1.09 19.78
C ASP A 111 -0.42 0.89 19.10
N VAL A 112 -0.17 1.69 18.06
CA VAL A 112 1.12 1.72 17.34
C VAL A 112 1.70 3.13 17.32
N ASP A 113 3.02 3.21 17.47
CA ASP A 113 3.77 4.47 17.43
C ASP A 113 4.04 4.91 16.00
N LEU A 114 4.24 3.94 15.11
CA LEU A 114 4.58 4.18 13.72
C LEU A 114 3.99 3.09 12.81
N ILE A 115 3.55 3.52 11.63
CA ILE A 115 3.07 2.64 10.57
C ILE A 115 4.03 2.74 9.37
N ILE A 116 4.30 1.64 8.70
CA ILE A 116 5.16 1.60 7.52
C ILE A 116 4.37 0.98 6.37
N ASP A 117 4.18 1.76 5.32
CA ASP A 117 3.66 1.31 4.04
C ASP A 117 4.80 0.65 3.25
N GLY A 118 4.78 -0.68 3.23
CA GLY A 118 5.63 -1.54 2.41
C GLY A 118 4.87 -2.12 1.21
N THR A 119 3.73 -1.53 0.85
CA THR A 119 2.85 -2.01 -0.23
C THR A 119 3.24 -1.42 -1.58
N ASP A 120 2.89 -2.13 -2.65
CA ASP A 120 3.20 -1.75 -4.03
C ASP A 120 1.99 -1.18 -4.80
N ASN A 121 0.86 -0.98 -4.12
CA ASN A 121 -0.38 -0.50 -4.74
C ASN A 121 -0.87 0.82 -4.13
N PHE A 122 -1.52 1.64 -4.95
CA PHE A 122 -2.00 2.95 -4.51
C PHE A 122 -3.21 2.84 -3.55
N GLU A 123 -4.14 1.90 -3.79
CA GLU A 123 -5.35 1.71 -2.97
C GLU A 123 -5.01 1.60 -1.48
N THR A 124 -4.12 0.67 -1.11
CA THR A 124 -3.70 0.45 0.27
C THR A 124 -2.94 1.66 0.82
N ARG A 125 -2.10 2.33 0.01
CA ARG A 125 -1.35 3.52 0.45
C ARG A 125 -2.28 4.70 0.79
N TYR A 126 -3.30 4.95 -0.02
CA TYR A 126 -4.31 5.95 0.27
C TYR A 126 -5.12 5.56 1.51
N LEU A 127 -5.46 4.28 1.67
CA LEU A 127 -6.16 3.79 2.86
C LEU A 127 -5.33 3.96 4.14
N ILE A 128 -4.04 3.62 4.12
CA ILE A 128 -3.11 3.85 5.24
C ILE A 128 -3.09 5.32 5.60
N ASN A 129 -2.95 6.21 4.60
CA ASN A 129 -2.98 7.65 4.81
C ASN A 129 -4.27 8.09 5.52
N ASP A 130 -5.41 7.67 5.00
CA ASP A 130 -6.72 8.12 5.45
C ASP A 130 -7.00 7.64 6.87
N ILE A 131 -6.67 6.39 7.20
CA ILE A 131 -6.72 5.86 8.56
C ILE A 131 -5.77 6.64 9.48
N CYS A 132 -4.54 6.92 9.03
CA CYS A 132 -3.59 7.68 9.83
C CYS A 132 -4.08 9.10 10.12
N VAL A 133 -4.70 9.77 9.14
CA VAL A 133 -5.33 11.09 9.32
C VAL A 133 -6.45 11.01 10.35
N LEU A 134 -7.34 10.01 10.27
CA LEU A 134 -8.43 9.84 11.23
C LEU A 134 -7.94 9.57 12.65
N LYS A 135 -6.79 8.90 12.80
CA LYS A 135 -6.20 8.48 14.08
C LYS A 135 -5.07 9.38 14.57
N ASN A 136 -4.74 10.45 13.84
CA ASN A 136 -3.58 11.32 14.09
C ASN A 136 -2.25 10.55 14.22
N LYS A 137 -2.04 9.55 13.37
CA LYS A 137 -0.85 8.68 13.38
C LYS A 137 0.23 9.15 12.42
N VAL A 138 1.45 8.75 12.73
CA VAL A 138 2.60 8.95 11.85
C VAL A 138 2.80 7.68 11.03
N PHE A 139 3.10 7.83 9.75
CA PHE A 139 3.49 6.71 8.93
C PHE A 139 4.62 7.06 7.96
N ILE A 140 5.39 6.06 7.58
CA ILE A 140 6.38 6.15 6.51
C ILE A 140 5.78 5.53 5.26
N SER A 141 5.81 6.28 4.16
CA SER A 141 5.55 5.73 2.83
C SER A 141 6.86 5.57 2.09
N CYS A 142 7.08 4.37 1.57
CA CYS A 142 8.21 4.05 0.73
C CYS A 142 7.70 3.36 -0.53
N SER A 143 8.04 3.93 -1.69
CA SER A 143 7.60 3.40 -2.98
C SER A 143 8.73 3.41 -3.99
N ILE A 144 8.65 2.51 -4.97
CA ILE A 144 9.67 2.34 -6.00
C ILE A 144 9.00 2.41 -7.37
N LEU A 145 9.62 3.16 -8.28
CA LEU A 145 9.34 3.13 -9.70
C LEU A 145 10.65 2.84 -10.43
N VAL A 146 10.83 1.58 -10.84
CA VAL A 146 12.06 1.06 -11.47
C VAL A 146 13.28 1.28 -10.55
N ASP A 147 14.07 2.32 -10.78
CA ASP A 147 15.28 2.67 -10.01
C ASP A 147 15.07 3.86 -9.06
N ILE A 148 13.88 4.49 -9.09
CA ILE A 148 13.57 5.67 -8.29
C ILE A 148 12.82 5.28 -7.03
N ILE A 149 13.39 5.57 -5.87
CA ILE A 149 12.77 5.38 -4.57
C ILE A 149 12.24 6.72 -4.08
N GLN A 150 10.99 6.74 -3.63
CA GLN A 150 10.41 7.86 -2.89
C GLN A 150 10.21 7.45 -1.44
N LEU A 151 10.70 8.28 -0.52
CA LEU A 151 10.63 8.02 0.92
C LEU A 151 10.18 9.27 1.68
N VAL A 152 9.08 9.14 2.41
CA VAL A 152 8.49 10.22 3.18
C VAL A 152 8.02 9.72 4.54
N LEU A 153 8.26 10.50 5.59
CA LEU A 153 7.59 10.33 6.88
C LEU A 153 6.46 11.36 6.96
N PHE A 154 5.22 10.89 7.01
CA PHE A 154 4.03 11.71 7.14
C PHE A 154 3.60 11.79 8.60
N ASP A 155 3.73 12.99 9.18
CA ASP A 155 3.03 13.35 10.41
C ASP A 155 1.66 13.93 10.03
N THR A 156 0.62 13.08 10.04
CA THR A 156 -0.72 13.44 9.54
C THR A 156 -1.41 14.56 10.30
N ARG A 157 -0.90 14.92 11.50
CA ARG A 157 -1.33 16.11 12.25
C ARG A 157 -0.87 17.41 11.58
N LYS A 158 0.19 17.34 10.76
CA LYS A 158 0.82 18.46 10.06
C LYS A 158 0.54 18.42 8.56
N PHE A 159 0.77 17.29 7.90
CA PHE A 159 0.55 17.08 6.46
C PHE A 159 0.38 15.59 6.17
N CYS A 160 -0.30 15.25 5.10
CA CYS A 160 -0.61 13.87 4.76
C CYS A 160 -0.21 13.55 3.31
N TYR A 161 -0.31 12.29 2.91
CA TYR A 161 0.01 11.83 1.55
C TYR A 161 -0.79 12.60 0.50
N ARG A 162 -2.08 12.87 0.77
CA ARG A 162 -2.95 13.65 -0.10
C ARG A 162 -2.57 15.14 -0.22
N CYS A 163 -1.67 15.66 0.61
CA CYS A 163 -1.07 16.99 0.37
C CYS A 163 -0.09 16.96 -0.81
N VAL A 164 0.54 15.81 -1.06
CA VAL A 164 1.52 15.61 -2.14
C VAL A 164 0.85 15.02 -3.38
N TYR A 165 -0.04 14.04 -3.18
CA TYR A 165 -0.77 13.33 -4.23
C TYR A 165 -2.28 13.41 -3.95
N PRO A 166 -2.97 14.50 -4.35
CA PRO A 166 -4.36 14.78 -3.94
C PRO A 166 -5.34 13.63 -4.21
N SER A 167 -5.22 13.02 -5.38
CA SER A 167 -6.07 11.94 -5.84
C SER A 167 -5.23 10.78 -6.38
N PRO A 168 -5.69 9.53 -6.24
CA PRO A 168 -5.03 8.39 -6.87
C PRO A 168 -4.81 8.63 -8.36
N PRO A 169 -3.70 8.15 -8.94
CA PRO A 169 -3.50 8.24 -10.38
C PRO A 169 -4.57 7.42 -11.12
N PRO A 170 -4.99 7.84 -12.32
CA PRO A 170 -5.91 7.06 -13.13
C PRO A 170 -5.36 5.66 -13.42
N THR A 171 -6.26 4.72 -13.61
CA THR A 171 -5.88 3.31 -13.70
C THR A 171 -4.99 3.00 -14.89
N GLY A 172 -3.93 2.24 -14.66
CA GLY A 172 -3.02 1.77 -15.73
C GLY A 172 -2.10 2.86 -16.29
N VAL A 173 -2.12 4.07 -15.72
CA VAL A 173 -1.20 5.15 -16.10
C VAL A 173 0.19 4.94 -15.50
N ILE A 174 0.26 4.44 -14.27
CA ILE A 174 1.51 4.19 -13.57
C ILE A 174 1.63 2.69 -13.31
N PRO A 175 2.64 2.02 -13.88
CA PRO A 175 2.83 0.58 -13.68
C PRO A 175 3.28 0.29 -12.25
N ASN A 176 2.85 -0.84 -11.70
CA ASN A 176 3.38 -1.34 -10.41
C ASN A 176 4.71 -2.10 -10.62
N CYS A 177 5.35 -2.51 -9.52
CA CYS A 177 6.63 -3.23 -9.58
C CYS A 177 6.55 -4.55 -10.35
N SER A 178 5.39 -5.23 -10.36
CA SER A 178 5.20 -6.48 -11.11
C SER A 178 5.09 -6.24 -12.62
N GLU A 179 4.59 -5.07 -13.03
CA GLU A 179 4.42 -4.69 -14.43
C GLU A 179 5.67 -4.04 -15.02
N ALA A 180 6.33 -3.15 -14.26
CA ALA A 180 7.53 -2.44 -14.71
C ALA A 180 8.82 -3.26 -14.54
N GLY A 181 8.79 -4.28 -13.67
CA GLY A 181 9.98 -4.95 -13.17
C GLY A 181 10.72 -4.13 -12.12
N VAL A 182 11.48 -4.81 -11.26
CA VAL A 182 12.28 -4.17 -10.21
C VAL A 182 13.51 -5.00 -9.86
N LEU A 183 14.65 -4.34 -9.63
CA LEU A 183 15.84 -4.99 -9.09
C LEU A 183 15.70 -5.20 -7.58
N GLY A 184 16.00 -6.41 -7.09
CA GLY A 184 15.89 -6.74 -5.67
C GLY A 184 16.83 -5.91 -4.77
N THR A 185 17.94 -5.41 -5.32
CA THR A 185 18.82 -4.48 -4.62
C THR A 185 18.16 -3.12 -4.37
N VAL A 186 17.36 -2.62 -5.32
CA VAL A 186 16.62 -1.35 -5.19
C VAL A 186 15.56 -1.48 -4.10
N THR A 187 14.85 -2.61 -4.03
CA THR A 187 13.88 -2.86 -2.94
C THR A 187 14.56 -3.00 -1.59
N GLY A 188 15.74 -3.63 -1.55
CA GLY A 188 16.59 -3.70 -0.36
C GLY A 188 17.05 -2.33 0.14
N ILE A 189 17.56 -1.46 -0.74
CA ILE A 189 17.91 -0.07 -0.42
C ILE A 189 16.68 0.67 0.12
N ALA A 190 15.55 0.59 -0.58
CA ALA A 190 14.32 1.26 -0.18
C ALA A 190 13.87 0.87 1.24
N GLY A 191 13.78 -0.44 1.52
CA GLY A 191 13.34 -0.91 2.82
C GLY A 191 14.36 -0.67 3.95
N THR A 192 15.66 -0.73 3.68
CA THR A 192 16.68 -0.37 4.69
C THR A 192 16.67 1.13 4.99
N MET A 193 16.46 1.99 3.99
CA MET A 193 16.27 3.43 4.20
C MET A 193 14.98 3.73 4.98
N ALA A 194 13.89 3.01 4.71
CA ALA A 194 12.65 3.12 5.47
C ALA A 194 12.82 2.66 6.93
N ALA A 195 13.52 1.55 7.17
CA ALA A 195 13.85 1.07 8.52
C ALA A 195 14.71 2.08 9.29
N ASN A 196 15.73 2.66 8.63
CA ASN A 196 16.57 3.69 9.23
C ASN A 196 15.77 4.95 9.57
N LEU A 197 14.86 5.39 8.69
CA LEU A 197 13.98 6.52 8.97
C LEU A 197 13.02 6.22 10.14
N ALA A 198 12.53 4.98 10.25
CA ALA A 198 11.73 4.54 11.38
C ALA A 198 12.52 4.59 12.69
N LEU A 199 13.74 4.06 12.74
CA LEU A 199 14.59 4.12 13.93
C LEU A 199 14.90 5.57 14.32
N ASN A 200 15.25 6.43 13.35
CA ASN A 200 15.50 7.84 13.60
C ASN A 200 14.26 8.55 14.15
N TYR A 201 13.07 8.20 13.69
CA TYR A 201 11.82 8.72 14.24
C TYR A 201 11.60 8.27 15.69
N LEU A 202 11.74 6.98 15.99
CA LEU A 202 11.60 6.42 17.34
C LEU A 202 12.63 6.98 18.33
N LEU A 203 13.82 7.31 17.85
CA LEU A 203 14.89 7.95 18.62
C LEU A 203 14.72 9.47 18.76
N ASN A 204 13.65 10.05 18.21
CA ASN A 204 13.40 11.49 18.18
C ASN A 204 14.53 12.32 17.53
N ALA A 205 15.19 11.77 16.50
CA ALA A 205 16.20 12.50 15.76
C ALA A 205 15.58 13.69 15.00
N GLU A 206 16.16 14.89 15.15
CA GLU A 206 15.61 16.15 14.62
C GLU A 206 15.26 16.08 13.12
N ASN A 207 16.16 15.51 12.32
CA ASN A 207 16.00 15.42 10.86
C ASN A 207 14.93 14.41 10.40
N ALA A 208 14.50 13.50 11.27
CA ALA A 208 13.48 12.50 10.93
C ALA A 208 12.09 13.13 10.75
N GLN A 209 11.83 14.24 11.46
CA GLN A 209 10.52 14.89 11.51
C GLN A 209 10.34 16.00 10.47
N LEU A 210 11.37 16.25 9.63
CA LEU A 210 11.28 17.25 8.57
C LEU A 210 10.28 16.81 7.49
N PRO A 211 9.35 17.69 7.08
CA PRO A 211 8.37 17.38 6.05
C PRO A 211 9.06 17.38 4.69
N GLN A 212 9.69 16.27 4.32
CA GLN A 212 10.49 16.17 3.10
C GLN A 212 10.17 14.90 2.33
N LEU A 213 9.97 15.07 1.02
CA LEU A 213 10.01 13.99 0.04
C LEU A 213 11.46 13.75 -0.35
N ARG A 214 11.98 12.58 0.01
CA ARG A 214 13.31 12.13 -0.43
C ARG A 214 13.15 11.31 -1.70
N ILE A 215 13.84 11.71 -2.75
CA ILE A 215 13.89 11.01 -4.02
C ILE A 215 15.31 10.47 -4.18
N ILE A 216 15.41 9.15 -4.24
CA ILE A 216 16.68 8.44 -4.39
C ILE A 216 16.69 7.81 -5.77
N ASP A 217 17.67 8.18 -6.57
CA ASP A 217 18.00 7.50 -7.81
C ASP A 217 19.03 6.41 -7.48
N ALA A 218 18.56 5.16 -7.41
CA ALA A 218 19.40 4.02 -7.07
C ALA A 218 20.37 3.63 -8.19
N LYS A 219 20.12 4.07 -9.42
CA LYS A 219 21.00 3.84 -10.57
C LYS A 219 22.19 4.79 -10.54
N ASN A 220 21.94 6.07 -10.26
CA ASN A 220 22.97 7.12 -10.23
C ASN A 220 23.50 7.41 -8.82
N PHE A 221 22.97 6.73 -7.78
CA PHE A 221 23.29 6.95 -6.37
C PHE A 221 23.15 8.41 -5.91
N SER A 222 22.13 9.10 -6.42
CA SER A 222 21.84 10.48 -6.05
C SER A 222 20.62 10.59 -5.14
N ILE A 223 20.66 11.53 -4.20
CA ILE A 223 19.56 11.82 -3.28
C ILE A 223 19.20 13.29 -3.41
N SER A 224 17.92 13.56 -3.63
CA SER A 224 17.36 14.91 -3.59
C SER A 224 16.20 14.96 -2.59
N SER A 225 15.98 16.13 -1.99
CA SER A 225 14.92 16.34 -1.01
C SER A 225 14.09 17.54 -1.42
N LEU A 226 12.76 17.38 -1.39
CA LEU A 226 11.79 18.44 -1.61
C LEU A 226 11.01 18.68 -0.32
N PHE A 227 10.95 19.92 0.16
CA PHE A 227 10.13 20.26 1.31
C PHE A 227 8.64 20.18 0.95
N ILE A 228 7.89 19.47 1.76
CA ILE A 228 6.44 19.31 1.66
C ILE A 228 5.79 20.35 2.56
N LYS A 229 4.74 21.01 2.06
CA LYS A 229 3.86 21.87 2.84
C LYS A 229 2.48 21.24 2.92
N GLN A 230 1.75 21.51 3.99
CA GLN A 230 0.32 21.18 4.05
C GLN A 230 -0.41 21.92 2.92
N SER A 231 -1.20 21.20 2.13
CA SER A 231 -2.08 21.83 1.14
C SER A 231 -3.32 22.40 1.84
N ASN A 232 -3.71 23.63 1.48
CA ASN A 232 -4.91 24.28 1.99
C ASN A 232 -6.19 23.59 1.49
N ASP A 233 -6.12 22.95 0.33
CA ASP A 233 -7.24 22.25 -0.31
C ASP A 233 -7.23 20.74 -0.03
N CYS A 234 -6.42 20.30 0.94
CA CYS A 234 -6.32 18.88 1.26
C CYS A 234 -7.64 18.38 1.89
N VAL A 235 -8.37 17.57 1.15
CA VAL A 235 -9.62 16.92 1.57
C VAL A 235 -9.46 16.10 2.86
N ALA A 236 -8.28 15.53 3.08
CA ALA A 236 -8.00 14.67 4.23
C ALA A 236 -7.61 15.44 5.48
N CYS A 237 -6.36 15.92 5.58
CA CYS A 237 -5.87 16.45 6.86
C CYS A 237 -6.32 17.89 7.13
N LYS A 238 -6.69 18.67 6.09
CA LYS A 238 -7.07 20.09 6.24
C LYS A 238 -8.58 20.27 6.34
N GLN A 239 -9.31 19.79 5.33
CA GLN A 239 -10.77 19.92 5.26
C GLN A 239 -11.50 18.84 6.07
N LYS A 240 -10.81 17.73 6.41
CA LYS A 240 -11.36 16.62 7.21
C LYS A 240 -12.68 16.07 6.65
N THR A 241 -12.80 15.99 5.33
CA THR A 241 -13.99 15.42 4.66
C THR A 241 -13.98 13.90 4.65
N ILE A 242 -12.83 13.28 4.92
CA ILE A 242 -12.71 11.84 5.14
C ILE A 242 -13.25 11.51 6.53
N ASN A 243 -14.19 10.57 6.58
CA ASN A 243 -14.71 10.00 7.82
C ASN A 243 -14.75 8.47 7.71
N PHE A 244 -14.93 7.81 8.85
CA PHE A 244 -14.89 6.35 8.94
C PHE A 244 -16.00 5.66 8.13
N ASP A 245 -17.21 6.22 8.15
CA ASP A 245 -18.36 5.65 7.43
C ASP A 245 -18.18 5.74 5.90
N ASN A 246 -17.63 6.86 5.42
CA ASN A 246 -17.26 7.06 4.01
C ASN A 246 -16.21 6.01 3.58
N LEU A 247 -15.18 5.79 4.39
CA LEU A 247 -14.17 4.75 4.10
C LEU A 247 -14.80 3.36 4.06
N LYS A 248 -15.70 3.03 5.01
CA LYS A 248 -16.43 1.75 4.98
C LYS A 248 -17.28 1.57 3.73
N SER A 249 -17.98 2.62 3.30
CA SER A 249 -18.80 2.59 2.08
C SER A 249 -17.99 2.47 0.78
N GLN A 250 -16.71 2.89 0.80
CA GLN A 250 -15.79 2.71 -0.32
C GLN A 250 -15.19 1.30 -0.39
N CYS A 251 -15.19 0.57 0.74
CA CYS A 251 -14.67 -0.79 0.88
C CYS A 251 -15.71 -1.90 0.79
N THR A 252 -16.98 -1.59 0.46
CA THR A 252 -17.89 -2.65 0.00
C THR A 252 -17.27 -3.27 -1.24
N ASP A 253 -17.09 -4.59 -1.26
CA ASP A 253 -16.55 -5.23 -2.46
C ASP A 253 -17.62 -5.19 -3.55
N TYR A 254 -17.44 -4.28 -4.50
CA TYR A 254 -18.28 -4.19 -5.69
C TYR A 254 -17.82 -5.18 -6.78
N GLY A 255 -16.98 -6.15 -6.41
CA GLY A 255 -16.62 -7.28 -7.24
C GLY A 255 -17.81 -8.21 -7.45
N ILE A 256 -18.07 -8.55 -8.70
CA ILE A 256 -19.05 -9.56 -9.10
C ILE A 256 -18.26 -10.67 -9.78
N THR A 257 -18.44 -11.90 -9.34
CA THR A 257 -17.88 -13.06 -10.04
C THR A 257 -18.75 -13.42 -11.24
N PHE A 258 -18.23 -14.20 -12.18
CA PHE A 258 -19.03 -14.76 -13.28
C PHE A 258 -20.24 -15.56 -12.78
N ASN A 259 -20.13 -16.23 -11.63
CA ASN A 259 -21.23 -16.98 -11.03
C ASN A 259 -22.33 -16.07 -10.46
N ASP A 260 -21.95 -14.89 -9.98
CA ASP A 260 -22.87 -13.90 -9.42
C ASP A 260 -23.44 -12.95 -10.49
N LEU A 261 -22.95 -13.03 -11.72
CA LEU A 261 -23.35 -12.19 -12.84
C LEU A 261 -24.75 -12.54 -13.36
N ASP A 262 -25.78 -11.92 -12.77
CA ASP A 262 -27.16 -11.96 -13.28
C ASP A 262 -27.41 -10.97 -14.43
N ARG A 263 -27.58 -11.47 -15.66
CA ARG A 263 -27.79 -10.65 -16.87
C ARG A 263 -29.10 -9.86 -16.90
N ASN A 264 -30.07 -10.19 -16.05
CA ASN A 264 -31.31 -9.42 -15.92
C ASN A 264 -31.17 -8.22 -14.98
N LYS A 265 -30.15 -8.24 -14.12
CA LYS A 265 -29.90 -7.19 -13.12
C LYS A 265 -28.67 -6.35 -13.44
N HIS A 266 -27.68 -6.95 -14.10
CA HIS A 266 -26.38 -6.36 -14.35
C HIS A 266 -26.24 -5.92 -15.80
N PHE A 267 -25.77 -4.69 -16.00
CA PHE A 267 -25.51 -4.13 -17.32
C PHE A 267 -23.99 -4.09 -17.56
N LEU A 268 -23.50 -4.93 -18.47
CA LEU A 268 -22.07 -5.08 -18.72
C LEU A 268 -21.50 -3.92 -19.52
N VAL A 269 -20.30 -3.49 -19.15
CA VAL A 269 -19.52 -2.50 -19.90
C VAL A 269 -18.09 -2.99 -20.09
N ASP A 270 -17.69 -3.16 -21.34
CA ASP A 270 -16.31 -3.51 -21.72
C ASP A 270 -15.48 -2.23 -21.84
N ILE A 271 -14.49 -2.09 -20.96
CA ILE A 271 -13.62 -0.91 -20.94
C ILE A 271 -12.26 -1.12 -21.61
N ARG A 272 -12.07 -2.26 -22.28
CA ARG A 272 -10.82 -2.60 -22.96
C ARG A 272 -10.64 -1.81 -24.25
N GLN A 273 -9.44 -1.86 -24.80
CA GLN A 273 -9.16 -1.32 -26.13
C GLN A 273 -9.68 -2.25 -27.23
N LYS A 274 -9.83 -1.75 -28.45
CA LYS A 274 -10.43 -2.50 -29.56
C LYS A 274 -9.66 -3.79 -29.84
N GLU A 275 -8.33 -3.73 -29.79
CA GLU A 275 -7.44 -4.86 -30.04
C GLU A 275 -7.64 -5.97 -29.01
N GLU A 276 -7.89 -5.62 -27.75
CA GLU A 276 -8.14 -6.58 -26.67
C GLU A 276 -9.51 -7.25 -26.80
N ARG A 277 -10.49 -6.54 -27.37
CA ARG A 277 -11.87 -7.03 -27.56
C ARG A 277 -12.00 -8.03 -28.71
N GLU A 278 -11.12 -7.95 -29.72
CA GLU A 278 -11.15 -8.84 -30.89
C GLU A 278 -10.89 -10.32 -30.54
N PHE A 279 -10.18 -10.60 -29.44
CA PHE A 279 -9.88 -11.96 -29.00
C PHE A 279 -11.06 -12.66 -28.32
N ILE A 280 -11.70 -11.96 -27.37
CA ILE A 280 -12.82 -12.50 -26.59
C ILE A 280 -13.70 -11.35 -26.11
N LYS A 281 -15.02 -11.52 -26.18
CA LYS A 281 -16.00 -10.56 -25.64
C LYS A 281 -17.13 -11.30 -24.94
N LEU A 282 -17.76 -10.61 -24.00
CA LEU A 282 -19.04 -11.04 -23.45
C LEU A 282 -20.16 -10.50 -24.33
N ASP A 283 -21.22 -11.29 -24.50
CA ASP A 283 -22.39 -10.84 -25.27
C ASP A 283 -23.19 -9.77 -24.52
N ASP A 284 -24.00 -8.99 -25.25
CA ASP A 284 -24.90 -7.95 -24.75
C ASP A 284 -24.25 -6.93 -23.82
N ASP A 285 -23.07 -6.44 -24.19
CA ASP A 285 -22.33 -5.44 -23.46
C ASP A 285 -22.28 -4.08 -24.17
N LEU A 286 -22.01 -3.03 -23.40
CA LEU A 286 -21.66 -1.73 -23.93
C LEU A 286 -20.13 -1.64 -24.09
N PHE A 287 -19.65 -1.37 -25.30
CA PHE A 287 -18.23 -1.12 -25.53
C PHE A 287 -17.87 0.34 -25.25
N PHE A 288 -16.98 0.58 -24.30
CA PHE A 288 -16.52 1.90 -23.86
C PHE A 288 -14.99 1.90 -23.66
N PRO A 289 -14.18 1.99 -24.72
CA PRO A 289 -12.72 1.92 -24.60
C PRO A 289 -12.18 3.08 -23.75
N ILE A 290 -11.65 2.76 -22.57
CA ILE A 290 -11.36 3.76 -21.53
C ILE A 290 -10.31 4.80 -21.94
N LYS A 291 -9.35 4.44 -22.80
CA LYS A 291 -8.32 5.39 -23.27
C LYS A 291 -8.82 6.38 -24.32
N ASP A 292 -9.91 6.04 -25.00
CA ASP A 292 -10.46 6.85 -26.09
C ASP A 292 -11.54 7.81 -25.59
N ASN A 293 -11.96 7.67 -24.33
CA ASN A 293 -13.06 8.42 -23.74
C ASN A 293 -12.61 9.13 -22.47
N ASN A 294 -12.83 10.45 -22.42
CA ASN A 294 -12.44 11.30 -21.29
C ASN A 294 -13.63 11.89 -20.54
N ASP A 295 -14.86 11.66 -21.02
CA ASP A 295 -16.09 12.13 -20.38
C ASP A 295 -16.87 10.96 -19.80
N TYR A 296 -16.80 10.83 -18.47
CA TYR A 296 -17.49 9.77 -17.73
C TYR A 296 -18.90 10.18 -17.28
N SER A 297 -19.30 11.45 -17.49
CA SER A 297 -20.64 11.93 -17.13
C SER A 297 -21.74 11.21 -17.91
N PHE A 298 -21.40 10.61 -19.06
CA PHE A 298 -22.24 9.69 -19.81
C PHE A 298 -22.88 8.61 -18.92
N PHE A 299 -22.15 8.08 -17.94
CA PHE A 299 -22.66 7.04 -17.05
C PHE A 299 -23.69 7.54 -16.03
N LEU A 300 -23.82 8.86 -15.81
CA LEU A 300 -24.90 9.44 -15.00
C LEU A 300 -26.28 9.19 -15.62
N SER A 301 -26.35 9.02 -16.95
CA SER A 301 -27.58 8.63 -17.64
C SER A 301 -28.00 7.18 -17.38
N TYR A 302 -27.12 6.37 -16.77
CA TYR A 302 -27.34 4.96 -16.43
C TYR A 302 -27.53 4.73 -14.92
N LYS A 303 -27.79 5.79 -14.15
CA LYS A 303 -27.90 5.73 -12.67
C LYS A 303 -28.89 4.69 -12.13
N ASP A 304 -29.90 4.31 -12.92
CA ASP A 304 -30.92 3.33 -12.52
C ASP A 304 -30.51 1.87 -12.85
N LYS A 305 -29.32 1.65 -13.42
CA LYS A 305 -28.77 0.33 -13.73
C LYS A 305 -27.59 0.00 -12.82
N LYS A 306 -27.47 -1.27 -12.44
CA LYS A 306 -26.25 -1.82 -11.83
C LYS A 306 -25.23 -2.09 -12.93
N LEU A 307 -24.29 -1.16 -13.12
CA LEU A 307 -23.26 -1.26 -14.14
C LEU A 307 -22.15 -2.21 -13.66
N VAL A 308 -21.73 -3.14 -14.51
CA VAL A 308 -20.63 -4.07 -14.21
C VAL A 308 -19.55 -3.91 -15.28
N PHE A 309 -18.44 -3.31 -14.89
CA PHE A 309 -17.32 -3.04 -15.78
C PHE A 309 -16.38 -4.23 -15.82
N TYR A 310 -15.83 -4.55 -16.99
CA TYR A 310 -14.82 -5.59 -17.11
C TYR A 310 -13.67 -5.19 -18.02
N CYS A 311 -12.51 -5.76 -17.72
CA CYS A 311 -11.27 -5.53 -18.47
C CYS A 311 -10.46 -6.83 -18.58
N ALA A 312 -9.31 -6.82 -19.25
CA ALA A 312 -8.51 -8.04 -19.40
C ALA A 312 -7.97 -8.56 -18.05
N SER A 313 -7.56 -7.67 -17.14
CA SER A 313 -6.86 -8.04 -15.89
C SER A 313 -7.72 -7.99 -14.62
N GLY A 314 -8.97 -7.55 -14.69
CA GLY A 314 -9.82 -7.20 -13.53
C GLY A 314 -9.44 -5.88 -12.82
N TYR A 315 -8.18 -5.46 -12.91
CA TYR A 315 -7.67 -4.29 -12.22
C TYR A 315 -8.22 -2.95 -12.76
N ARG A 316 -8.30 -2.79 -14.09
CA ARG A 316 -8.82 -1.55 -14.70
C ARG A 316 -10.28 -1.29 -14.36
N SER A 317 -11.10 -2.33 -14.43
CA SER A 317 -12.53 -2.26 -14.14
C SER A 317 -12.80 -1.96 -12.66
N LYS A 318 -12.01 -2.55 -11.74
CA LYS A 318 -12.12 -2.29 -10.30
C LYS A 318 -11.98 -0.81 -9.96
N LEU A 319 -10.92 -0.19 -10.46
CA LEU A 319 -10.63 1.21 -10.18
C LEU A 319 -11.58 2.16 -10.93
N PHE A 320 -11.89 1.90 -12.21
CA PHE A 320 -12.86 2.70 -12.96
C PHE A 320 -14.24 2.73 -12.29
N SER A 321 -14.69 1.59 -11.79
CA SER A 321 -15.94 1.51 -11.02
C SER A 321 -15.88 2.36 -9.75
N SER A 322 -14.72 2.44 -9.11
CA SER A 322 -14.53 3.30 -7.93
C SER A 322 -14.62 4.79 -8.25
N GLU A 323 -14.07 5.23 -9.39
CA GLU A 323 -14.19 6.62 -9.85
C GLU A 323 -15.64 6.99 -10.14
N LEU A 324 -16.39 6.10 -10.81
CA LEU A 324 -17.81 6.30 -11.11
C LEU A 324 -18.69 6.33 -9.86
N ARG A 325 -18.37 5.51 -8.84
CA ARG A 325 -19.06 5.58 -7.54
C ARG A 325 -18.87 6.93 -6.85
N ALA A 326 -17.70 7.55 -6.99
CA ALA A 326 -17.47 8.91 -6.46
C ALA A 326 -18.35 9.97 -7.17
N LEU A 327 -18.83 9.69 -8.38
CA LEU A 327 -19.79 10.51 -9.12
C LEU A 327 -21.26 10.15 -8.83
N GLY A 328 -21.53 9.20 -7.92
CA GLY A 328 -22.87 8.76 -7.54
C GLY A 328 -23.48 7.67 -8.43
N VAL A 329 -22.66 6.99 -9.26
CA VAL A 329 -23.11 5.88 -10.11
C VAL A 329 -22.96 4.55 -9.35
N GLU A 330 -23.97 3.69 -9.40
CA GLU A 330 -23.92 2.32 -8.83
C GLU A 330 -23.08 1.40 -9.74
N ALA A 331 -21.75 1.47 -9.58
CA ALA A 331 -20.78 0.78 -10.41
C ALA A 331 -20.09 -0.39 -9.70
N TYR A 332 -20.05 -1.53 -10.38
CA TYR A 332 -19.43 -2.80 -9.99
C TYR A 332 -18.37 -3.21 -11.01
N TYR A 333 -17.50 -4.14 -10.65
CA TYR A 333 -16.50 -4.69 -11.54
C TYR A 333 -16.55 -6.21 -11.57
N LEU A 334 -16.20 -6.79 -12.71
CA LEU A 334 -16.01 -8.22 -12.82
C LEU A 334 -14.67 -8.60 -12.18
N ASP A 335 -14.70 -9.49 -11.18
CA ASP A 335 -13.54 -9.89 -10.38
C ASP A 335 -12.81 -11.11 -10.97
N GLU A 336 -12.76 -11.18 -12.30
CA GLU A 336 -12.03 -12.21 -13.04
C GLU A 336 -11.30 -11.62 -14.24
N ARG A 337 -10.26 -12.33 -14.69
CA ARG A 337 -9.50 -11.97 -15.88
C ARG A 337 -10.18 -12.50 -17.14
N LEU A 338 -10.27 -11.64 -18.15
CA LEU A 338 -10.70 -11.95 -19.52
C LEU A 338 -9.51 -11.87 -20.48
N SER A 339 -8.40 -12.53 -20.10
CA SER A 339 -7.12 -12.48 -20.81
C SER A 339 -6.68 -13.85 -21.36
N LYS A 340 -7.62 -14.74 -21.69
CA LYS A 340 -7.31 -16.01 -22.36
C LYS A 340 -8.28 -16.27 -23.49
#